data_AF-A0A381LBX6-F1
#
_entry.id   AF-A0A381LBX6-F1
#
_cell.length_a   1.000
_cell.length_b   1.000
_cell.length_c   1.000
_cell.angle_alpha   90.00
_cell.angle_beta   90.00
_cell.angle_gamma   90.00
#
_symmetry.space_group_name_H-M   'P 1'
#
loop_
_entity.id
_entity.type
_entity.pdbx_description
1 polymer ?
#
loop_
_entity_poly.entity_id
_entity_poly.type
_entity_poly.pdbx_seq_one_letter_code
_entity_poly.pdbx_strand_id
1 'polypeptide(L)' 'MASLEAIKYQRGKLDVLDQKLLPHQISYHNVTSCVDAFECITSMRVRGKQIQLFFF' A
#
# COMPACT_ATOMS: atom_id res chain seq x y z
N MET A 1 4.11 20.67 5.13
CA MET A 1 4.69 19.41 5.64
C MET A 1 4.16 18.28 4.76
N ALA A 2 5.04 17.49 4.14
CA ALA A 2 4.60 16.34 3.34
C ALA A 2 4.26 15.18 4.29
N SER A 3 2.98 14.84 4.41
CA SER A 3 2.54 13.68 5.19
C SER A 3 2.86 12.39 4.44
N LEU A 4 3.24 11.33 5.14
CA LEU A 4 3.29 9.99 4.57
C LEU A 4 1.86 9.49 4.31
N GLU A 5 1.61 9.02 3.11
CA GLU A 5 0.32 8.45 2.69
C GLU A 5 0.48 6.94 2.58
N ALA A 6 -0.33 6.17 3.30
CA ALA A 6 -0.29 4.72 3.21
C ALA A 6 -0.79 4.21 1.84
N ILE A 7 -1.72 4.95 1.23
CA ILE A 7 -2.27 4.69 -0.09
C ILE A 7 -2.22 5.99 -0.90
N LYS A 8 -1.76 5.89 -2.13
CA LYS A 8 -1.83 6.94 -3.16
C LYS A 8 -2.67 6.43 -4.31
N TYR A 9 -3.86 7.01 -4.46
CA TYR A 9 -4.77 6.68 -5.54
C TYR A 9 -4.78 7.80 -6.58
N GLN A 10 -4.62 7.41 -7.84
CA GLN A 10 -4.90 8.23 -9.02
C GLN A 10 -5.76 7.41 -9.98
N ARG A 11 -6.51 8.06 -10.86
CA ARG A 11 -7.34 7.33 -11.84
C ARG A 11 -6.44 6.41 -12.67
N GLY A 12 -6.66 5.11 -12.56
CA GLY A 12 -5.86 4.07 -13.25
C GLY A 12 -4.56 3.69 -12.56
N LYS A 13 -4.27 4.21 -11.36
CA LYS A 13 -3.05 3.88 -10.60
C LYS A 13 -3.31 3.81 -9.10
N LEU A 14 -2.98 2.69 -8.48
CA LEU A 14 -3.01 2.52 -7.04
C LEU A 14 -1.58 2.23 -6.56
N ASP A 15 -1.01 3.11 -5.75
CA ASP A 15 0.30 2.93 -5.15
C ASP A 15 0.15 2.78 -3.63
N VAL A 16 0.87 1.84 -3.04
CA VAL A 16 0.75 1.50 -1.62
C VAL A 16 2.11 1.50 -0.96
N LEU A 17 2.19 2.16 0.19
CA LEU A 17 3.43 2.30 0.94
C LEU A 17 3.84 0.97 1.57
N ASP A 18 5.09 0.57 1.36
CA ASP A 18 5.66 -0.60 2.02
C ASP A 18 6.03 -0.29 3.47
N GLN A 19 5.11 -0.61 4.38
CA GLN A 19 5.26 -0.33 5.79
C GLN A 19 6.32 -1.19 6.47
N LYS A 20 6.83 -2.26 5.83
CA LYS A 20 7.94 -3.06 6.39
C LYS A 20 9.27 -2.31 6.35
N LEU A 21 9.42 -1.43 5.37
CA LEU A 21 10.66 -0.70 5.13
C LEU A 21 10.77 0.54 6.03
N LEU A 22 9.67 0.96 6.66
CA LEU A 22 9.68 2.08 7.58
C LEU A 22 10.41 1.72 8.89
N PRO A 23 11.10 2.70 9.50
CA PRO A 23 11.29 4.08 9.04
C PRO A 23 12.48 4.25 8.06
N HIS A 24 13.23 3.18 7.79
CA HIS A 24 14.51 3.24 7.07
C HIS A 24 14.39 3.62 5.60
N GLN A 25 13.31 3.21 4.94
CA GLN A 25 13.06 3.48 3.54
C GLN A 25 11.57 3.71 3.26
N ILE A 26 11.30 4.70 2.41
CA ILE A 26 9.96 5.02 1.92
C ILE A 26 9.88 4.47 0.49
N SER A 27 9.18 3.36 0.31
CA SER A 27 8.96 2.73 -1.00
C SER A 27 7.48 2.53 -1.27
N TYR A 28 7.03 2.86 -2.47
CA TYR A 28 5.65 2.64 -2.91
C TYR A 28 5.64 1.50 -3.92
N HIS A 29 4.67 0.61 -3.77
CA HIS A 29 4.42 -0.48 -4.69
C HIS A 29 3.17 -0.17 -5.51
N ASN A 30 3.27 -0.33 -6.83
CA ASN A 30 2.14 -0.14 -7.72
C ASN A 30 1.31 -1.42 -7.78
N VAL A 31 0.06 -1.33 -7.33
CA VAL A 31 -0.90 -2.44 -7.34
C VAL A 31 -1.60 -2.46 -8.69
N THR A 32 -1.39 -3.54 -9.44
CA THR A 32 -1.88 -3.68 -10.83
C THR A 32 -2.97 -4.73 -11.00
N SER A 33 -3.17 -5.60 -10.01
CA SER A 33 -4.19 -6.67 -10.06
C SER A 33 -4.73 -7.01 -8.67
N CYS A 34 -5.86 -7.73 -8.63
CA CYS A 34 -6.42 -8.23 -7.36
C CYS A 34 -5.49 -9.24 -6.67
N VAL A 35 -4.69 -9.99 -7.44
CA VAL A 35 -3.70 -10.91 -6.90
C VAL A 35 -2.58 -10.14 -6.21
N ASP A 36 -2.09 -9.08 -6.85
CA ASP A 36 -1.06 -8.18 -6.32
C ASP A 36 -1.54 -7.44 -5.05
N ALA A 37 -2.81 -7.03 -5.03
CA ALA A 37 -3.48 -6.50 -3.84
C ALA A 37 -3.48 -7.53 -2.69
N PHE A 38 -3.84 -8.78 -2.98
CA PHE A 38 -3.86 -9.86 -1.99
C PHE A 38 -2.44 -10.18 -1.46
N GLU A 39 -1.44 -10.18 -2.34
CA GLU A 39 -0.03 -10.31 -1.96
C GLU A 39 0.43 -9.16 -1.06
N CYS A 40 0.01 -7.92 -1.34
CA CYS A 40 0.33 -6.76 -0.49
C CYS A 40 -0.23 -6.90 0.94
N ILE A 41 -1.41 -7.50 1.10
CA ILE A 41 -2.04 -7.77 2.40
C ILE A 41 -1.33 -8.92 3.12
N THR A 42 -1.17 -10.06 2.44
CA THR A 42 -0.63 -11.30 3.03
C THR A 42 0.86 -11.19 3.34
N SER A 43 1.62 -10.47 2.52
CA SER A 43 3.05 -10.19 2.77
C SER A 43 3.27 -9.20 3.90
N MET A 44 2.23 -8.68 4.56
CA MET A 44 2.33 -7.61 5.57
C MET A 44 3.00 -6.32 5.07
N ARG A 45 3.06 -6.11 3.75
CA ARG A 45 3.49 -4.84 3.14
C ARG A 45 2.53 -3.72 3.56
N VAL A 46 1.26 -4.05 3.72
CA VAL A 46 0.21 -3.20 4.26
C VAL A 46 -0.33 -3.78 5.56
N ARG A 47 -0.40 -2.98 6.62
CA ARG A 47 -0.98 -3.39 7.90
C ARG A 47 -1.98 -2.35 8.39
N GLY A 48 -3.06 -2.81 9.02
CA GLY A 48 -4.14 -1.97 9.54
C GLY A 48 -5.48 -2.27 8.86
N LYS A 49 -6.51 -2.53 9.69
CA LYS A 49 -7.84 -2.96 9.22
C LYS A 49 -8.48 -1.94 8.27
N GLN A 50 -8.37 -0.65 8.54
CA GLN A 50 -8.91 0.40 7.66
C GLN A 50 -8.24 0.46 6.28
N ILE A 51 -6.98 0.05 6.17
CA ILE A 51 -6.25 0.07 4.89
C ILE A 51 -6.56 -1.20 4.09
N GLN A 52 -6.73 -2.34 4.76
CA GLN A 52 -7.14 -3.59 4.11
C GLN A 52 -8.55 -3.52 3.52
N LEU A 53 -9.46 -2.76 4.14
CA LEU A 53 -10.80 -2.50 3.60
C LEU A 53 -10.77 -1.73 2.27
N PHE A 54 -9.66 -1.08 1.90
CA PHE A 54 -9.56 -0.38 0.62
C PHE A 54 -9.39 -1.35 -0.57
N PHE A 55 -9.13 -2.62 -0.29
CA PHE A 55 -8.93 -3.68 -1.30
C PHE A 55 -10.15 -4.59 -1.48
N PHE A 56 -11.23 -4.39 -0.71
CA PHE A 56 -12.48 -5.17 -0.75
C PHE A 56 -13.67 -4.25 -0.95
#